data_AF-A0A257LWX0-F1
#
_entry.id   AF-A0A257LWX0-F1
#
_cell.length_a   1.000
_cell.length_b   1.000
_cell.length_c   1.000
_cell.angle_alpha   90.00
_cell.angle_beta   90.00
_cell.angle_gamma   90.00
#
_symmetry.space_group_name_H-M   'P 1'
#
loop_
_entity.id
_entity.type
_entity.pdbx_description
1 polymer ?
#
loop_
_entity_poly.entity_id
_entity_poly.type
_entity_poly.pdbx_seq_one_letter_code
_entity_poly.pdbx_strand_id
1 'polypeptide(L)'
;MRGEELEKLMLSFQFTRAFFDLLSIPRFHLLFLNLGPSGIFSGSRLRTFLTRLIGDRRIEDLKDPTLELAVSNLTRNCMQMKREGSLVDFMIASLAVPLLFTVQRLDKEDYVDGGVATETPFEQWLDDPSVHTILVHHIRHHEGRRFLPWWNATGVAASAHTVAATELFLKRRQLAAASGKQVIFLETQTIHPGIFQWKTARNLIEAGALTAAGLSSLRRPDGSSTV
;
A
#
# COMPACT_ATOMS: atom_id res chain seq x y z
N MET A 1 -15.18 0.68 11.79
CA MET A 1 -14.19 0.07 12.69
C MET A 1 -12.95 0.96 12.73
N ARG A 2 -12.52 1.40 13.92
CA ARG A 2 -11.33 2.25 14.16
C ARG A 2 -10.72 1.91 15.53
N GLY A 3 -9.52 2.38 15.82
CA GLY A 3 -8.87 2.23 17.14
C GLY A 3 -8.65 0.76 17.52
N GLU A 4 -8.92 0.42 18.78
CA GLU A 4 -8.69 -0.93 19.32
C GLU A 4 -9.36 -2.05 18.52
N GLU A 5 -10.55 -1.82 17.95
CA GLU A 5 -11.24 -2.84 17.16
C GLU A 5 -10.47 -3.20 15.89
N LEU A 6 -9.94 -2.18 15.21
CA LEU A 6 -9.11 -2.37 14.02
C LEU A 6 -7.79 -3.05 14.39
N GLU A 7 -7.16 -2.63 15.48
CA GLU A 7 -5.94 -3.27 15.98
C GLU A 7 -6.17 -4.75 16.31
N LYS A 8 -7.24 -5.07 17.05
CA LYS A 8 -7.62 -6.46 17.36
C LYS A 8 -7.85 -7.29 16.09
N LEU A 9 -8.48 -6.71 15.07
CA LEU A 9 -8.66 -7.38 13.77
C LEU A 9 -7.32 -7.63 13.08
N MET A 10 -6.47 -6.60 12.95
CA MET A 10 -5.16 -6.70 12.28
C MET A 10 -4.22 -7.69 12.96
N LEU A 11 -4.32 -7.82 14.28
CA LEU A 11 -3.55 -8.79 15.08
C LEU A 11 -4.19 -10.18 15.13
N SER A 12 -5.39 -10.36 14.56
CA SER A 12 -6.11 -11.62 14.65
C SER A 12 -5.50 -12.71 13.76
N PHE A 13 -5.56 -13.95 14.23
CA PHE A 13 -5.17 -15.11 13.43
C PHE A 13 -6.00 -15.25 12.14
N GLN A 14 -7.27 -14.81 12.17
CA GLN A 14 -8.17 -14.86 11.02
C GLN A 14 -7.67 -13.95 9.89
N PHE A 15 -7.21 -12.75 10.23
CA PHE A 15 -6.64 -11.81 9.26
C PHE A 15 -5.38 -12.38 8.62
N THR A 16 -4.41 -12.84 9.41
CA THR A 16 -3.17 -13.44 8.88
C THR A 16 -3.47 -14.67 8.00
N ARG A 17 -4.40 -15.53 8.42
CA ARG A 17 -4.82 -16.72 7.65
C ARG A 17 -5.52 -16.36 6.34
N ALA A 18 -6.06 -15.15 6.18
CA ALA A 18 -6.73 -14.73 4.96
C ALA A 18 -5.76 -14.61 3.77
N PHE A 19 -4.46 -14.43 4.02
CA PHE A 19 -3.43 -14.35 2.98
C PHE A 19 -3.09 -15.72 2.36
N PHE A 20 -3.27 -16.81 3.11
CA PHE A 20 -2.82 -18.15 2.73
C PHE A 20 -3.96 -19.02 2.24
N ASP A 21 -3.83 -19.57 1.03
CA ASP A 21 -4.69 -20.63 0.51
C ASP A 21 -3.92 -21.95 0.31
N LEU A 22 -4.67 -23.03 0.07
CA LEU A 22 -4.11 -24.39 -0.07
C LEU A 22 -3.09 -24.48 -1.22
N LEU A 23 -3.26 -23.67 -2.26
CA LEU A 23 -2.41 -23.66 -3.43
C LEU A 23 -1.17 -22.78 -3.26
N SER A 24 -0.96 -22.11 -2.13
CA SER A 24 0.22 -21.27 -1.92
C SER A 24 1.53 -22.07 -1.92
N ILE A 25 1.54 -23.28 -1.37
CA ILE A 25 2.73 -24.17 -1.36
C ILE A 25 3.11 -24.61 -2.78
N PRO A 26 2.22 -25.21 -3.59
CA PRO A 26 2.60 -25.58 -4.96
C PRO A 26 2.95 -24.37 -5.82
N ARG A 27 2.27 -23.22 -5.64
CA ARG A 27 2.61 -21.98 -6.38
C ARG A 27 3.97 -21.43 -6.05
N PHE A 28 4.41 -21.53 -4.80
CA PHE A 28 5.79 -21.21 -4.42
C PHE A 28 6.77 -22.00 -5.30
N HIS A 29 6.65 -23.33 -5.35
CA HIS A 29 7.55 -24.16 -6.16
C HIS A 29 7.48 -23.84 -7.66
N LEU A 30 6.28 -23.65 -8.21
CA LEU A 30 6.10 -23.37 -9.62
C LEU A 30 6.60 -21.98 -10.03
N LEU A 31 6.48 -20.97 -9.16
CA LEU A 31 7.01 -19.62 -9.40
C LEU A 31 8.54 -19.66 -9.57
N PHE A 32 9.24 -20.39 -8.70
CA PHE A 32 10.70 -20.52 -8.78
C PHE A 32 11.19 -21.31 -10.00
N LEU A 33 10.35 -22.20 -10.54
CA LEU A 33 10.60 -22.89 -11.80
C LEU A 33 10.14 -22.09 -13.04
N ASN A 34 9.50 -20.93 -12.84
CA ASN A 34 8.84 -20.15 -13.88
C ASN A 34 7.81 -20.97 -14.70
N LEU A 35 7.14 -21.93 -14.05
CA LEU A 35 6.12 -22.82 -14.63
C LEU A 35 4.74 -22.58 -14.01
N GLY A 36 4.57 -21.45 -13.32
CA GLY A 36 3.42 -21.18 -12.47
C GLY A 36 2.91 -19.74 -12.53
N PRO A 37 1.92 -19.41 -11.70
CA PRO A 37 1.37 -18.07 -11.64
C PRO A 37 2.41 -17.09 -11.08
N SER A 38 2.20 -15.81 -11.36
CA SER A 38 3.13 -14.71 -11.07
C SER A 38 3.36 -14.38 -9.58
N GLY A 39 2.83 -15.19 -8.65
CA GLY A 39 2.98 -14.99 -7.22
C GLY A 39 2.45 -16.13 -6.34
N ILE A 40 2.85 -16.09 -5.08
CA ILE A 40 2.60 -17.14 -4.08
C ILE A 40 1.18 -17.09 -3.51
N PHE A 41 0.63 -15.89 -3.31
CA PHE A 41 -0.70 -15.66 -2.72
C PHE A 41 -1.69 -15.25 -3.78
N SER A 42 -2.89 -15.85 -3.78
CA SER A 42 -3.87 -15.56 -4.86
C SER A 42 -4.66 -14.29 -4.55
N GLY A 43 -4.74 -13.92 -3.28
CA GLY A 43 -5.66 -12.91 -2.77
C GLY A 43 -7.11 -13.39 -2.65
N SER A 44 -7.47 -14.60 -3.11
CA SER A 44 -8.87 -15.08 -3.11
C SER A 44 -9.48 -15.19 -1.70
N ARG A 45 -8.72 -15.72 -0.74
CA ARG A 45 -9.14 -15.82 0.66
C ARG A 45 -9.20 -14.45 1.34
N LEU A 46 -8.27 -13.55 0.99
CA LEU A 46 -8.29 -12.17 1.46
C LEU A 46 -9.52 -11.44 0.93
N ARG A 47 -9.88 -11.66 -0.35
CA ARG A 47 -11.12 -11.16 -0.97
C ARG A 47 -12.34 -11.61 -0.20
N THR A 48 -12.44 -12.91 0.06
CA THR A 48 -13.56 -13.48 0.81
C THR A 48 -13.63 -12.89 2.23
N PHE A 49 -12.49 -12.78 2.91
CA PHE A 49 -12.40 -12.22 4.25
C PHE A 49 -12.84 -10.75 4.28
N LEU A 50 -12.29 -9.91 3.40
CA LEU A 50 -12.65 -8.49 3.32
C LEU A 50 -14.12 -8.30 2.93
N THR A 51 -14.62 -9.05 1.93
CA THR A 51 -16.03 -8.98 1.52
C THR A 51 -16.98 -9.32 2.66
N ARG A 52 -16.65 -10.31 3.51
CA ARG A 52 -17.44 -10.63 4.70
C ARG A 52 -17.38 -9.54 5.77
N LEU A 53 -16.24 -8.86 5.89
CA LEU A 53 -16.02 -7.84 6.91
C LEU A 53 -16.68 -6.51 6.56
N ILE A 54 -16.54 -6.04 5.32
CA ILE A 54 -16.98 -4.69 4.92
C ILE A 54 -18.16 -4.68 3.93
N GLY A 55 -18.55 -5.85 3.42
CA GLY A 55 -19.59 -6.00 2.41
C GLY A 55 -19.08 -5.78 0.98
N ASP A 56 -20.02 -5.86 0.03
CA ASP A 56 -19.78 -5.54 -1.38
C ASP A 56 -20.00 -4.04 -1.61
N ARG A 57 -19.01 -3.23 -1.22
CA ARG A 57 -19.05 -1.77 -1.36
C ARG A 57 -18.37 -1.35 -2.64
N ARG A 58 -18.82 -0.22 -3.19
CA ARG A 58 -18.16 0.45 -4.31
C ARG A 58 -17.33 1.63 -3.81
N ILE A 59 -16.25 1.97 -4.51
CA ILE A 59 -15.35 3.07 -4.12
C ILE A 59 -16.09 4.41 -4.17
N GLU A 60 -16.90 4.63 -5.21
CA GLU A 60 -17.63 5.88 -5.45
C GLU A 60 -18.73 6.16 -4.41
N ASP A 61 -19.11 5.17 -3.61
CA ASP A 61 -20.08 5.31 -2.52
C ASP A 61 -19.44 5.90 -1.25
N LEU A 62 -18.11 5.92 -1.17
CA LEU A 62 -17.35 6.51 -0.07
C LEU A 62 -17.14 8.00 -0.35
N LYS A 63 -18.12 8.85 0.01
CA LYS A 63 -18.13 10.28 -0.36
C LYS A 63 -17.62 11.24 0.72
N ASP A 64 -17.41 10.77 1.94
CA ASP A 64 -16.93 11.60 3.05
C ASP A 64 -16.18 10.73 4.10
N PRO A 65 -14.86 10.52 3.96
CA PRO A 65 -13.97 11.06 2.92
C PRO A 65 -14.10 10.34 1.57
N THR A 66 -13.70 11.01 0.48
CA THR A 66 -13.50 10.38 -0.83
C THR A 66 -12.28 9.46 -0.80
N LEU A 67 -12.39 8.27 -1.38
CA LEU A 67 -11.29 7.31 -1.50
C LEU A 67 -10.79 7.21 -2.96
N GLU A 68 -9.46 7.21 -3.12
CA GLU A 68 -8.81 6.83 -4.37
C GLU A 68 -7.76 5.76 -4.09
N LEU A 69 -7.69 4.72 -4.93
CA LEU A 69 -6.72 3.63 -4.79
C LEU A 69 -5.75 3.64 -5.97
N ALA A 70 -4.44 3.62 -5.69
CA ALA A 70 -3.43 3.51 -6.74
C ALA A 70 -3.26 2.03 -7.14
N VAL A 71 -3.25 1.75 -8.44
CA VAL A 71 -2.95 0.43 -9.00
C VAL A 71 -2.03 0.56 -10.20
N SER A 72 -1.21 -0.46 -10.43
CA SER A 72 -0.39 -0.56 -11.64
C SER A 72 -1.07 -1.49 -12.64
N ASN A 73 -1.52 -0.93 -13.77
CA ASN A 73 -2.21 -1.64 -14.83
C ASN A 73 -1.19 -2.21 -15.83
N LEU A 74 -1.01 -3.52 -15.82
CA LEU A 74 -0.09 -4.23 -16.69
C LEU A 74 -0.60 -4.32 -18.13
N THR A 75 -1.92 -4.35 -18.33
CA THR A 75 -2.53 -4.38 -19.67
C THR A 75 -2.27 -3.08 -20.42
N ARG A 76 -2.33 -1.95 -19.71
CA ARG A 76 -2.13 -0.60 -20.28
C ARG A 76 -0.72 -0.05 -20.09
N ASN A 77 0.13 -0.74 -19.34
CA ASN A 77 1.47 -0.28 -18.95
C ASN A 77 1.47 1.11 -18.30
N CYS A 78 0.52 1.38 -17.41
CA CYS A 78 0.40 2.66 -16.73
C CYS A 78 -0.12 2.52 -15.29
N MET A 79 0.14 3.54 -14.48
CA MET A 79 -0.50 3.69 -13.18
C MET A 79 -1.90 4.27 -13.35
N GLN A 80 -2.84 3.84 -12.51
CA GLN A 80 -4.20 4.37 -12.47
C GLN A 80 -4.63 4.68 -11.04
N MET A 81 -5.29 5.81 -10.85
CA MET A 81 -6.05 6.11 -9.64
C MET A 81 -7.49 5.65 -9.84
N LYS A 82 -7.94 4.72 -9.00
CA LYS A 82 -9.28 4.13 -9.05
C LYS A 82 -10.18 4.82 -8.04
N ARG A 83 -11.23 5.44 -8.57
CA ARG A 83 -12.29 6.15 -7.80
C ARG A 83 -13.64 5.44 -7.88
N GLU A 84 -13.73 4.39 -8.68
CA GLU A 84 -14.96 3.66 -8.95
C GLU A 84 -14.71 2.15 -9.09
N GLY A 85 -15.75 1.36 -8.81
CA GLY A 85 -15.75 -0.10 -8.89
C GLY A 85 -15.70 -0.78 -7.52
N SER A 86 -15.52 -2.10 -7.50
CA SER A 86 -15.50 -2.89 -6.26
C SER A 86 -14.36 -2.47 -5.34
N LEU A 87 -14.69 -2.06 -4.11
CA LEU A 87 -13.73 -1.63 -3.11
C LEU A 87 -12.76 -2.77 -2.77
N VAL A 88 -13.29 -3.96 -2.49
CA VAL A 88 -12.46 -5.11 -2.09
C VAL A 88 -11.54 -5.53 -3.24
N ASP A 89 -12.02 -5.49 -4.47
CA ASP A 89 -11.25 -5.90 -5.64
C ASP A 89 -10.05 -4.99 -5.86
N PHE A 90 -10.26 -3.67 -5.80
CA PHE A 90 -9.19 -2.69 -5.95
C PHE A 90 -8.30 -2.58 -4.72
N MET A 91 -8.78 -2.85 -3.51
CA MET A 91 -7.92 -3.02 -2.34
C MET A 91 -6.92 -4.16 -2.56
N ILE A 92 -7.37 -5.28 -3.11
CA ILE A 92 -6.51 -6.45 -3.36
C ILE A 92 -5.57 -6.20 -4.53
N ALA A 93 -6.02 -5.54 -5.60
CA ALA A 93 -5.16 -5.12 -6.69
C ALA A 93 -4.06 -4.17 -6.20
N SER A 94 -4.42 -3.18 -5.36
CA SER A 94 -3.50 -2.18 -4.83
C SER A 94 -2.42 -2.74 -3.91
N LEU A 95 -2.65 -3.88 -3.24
CA LEU A 95 -1.68 -4.55 -2.35
C LEU A 95 -0.94 -5.73 -3.00
N ALA A 96 -1.23 -6.04 -4.27
CA ALA A 96 -0.75 -7.24 -4.94
C ALA A 96 0.72 -7.10 -5.36
N VAL A 97 1.63 -7.09 -4.38
CA VAL A 97 3.08 -6.96 -4.58
C VAL A 97 3.57 -8.04 -5.55
N PRO A 98 4.30 -7.69 -6.62
CA PRO A 98 4.82 -8.67 -7.57
C PRO A 98 5.60 -9.80 -6.90
N LEU A 99 5.49 -11.03 -7.43
CA LEU A 99 6.07 -12.27 -6.89
C LEU A 99 5.46 -12.75 -5.56
N LEU A 100 4.88 -11.85 -4.76
CA LEU A 100 4.20 -12.20 -3.52
C LEU A 100 2.74 -12.56 -3.80
N PHE A 101 2.03 -11.72 -4.55
CA PHE A 101 0.67 -11.95 -5.00
C PHE A 101 0.61 -12.23 -6.50
N THR A 102 -0.34 -13.06 -6.91
CA THR A 102 -0.65 -13.25 -8.34
C THR A 102 -1.21 -11.95 -8.91
N VAL A 103 -1.02 -11.73 -10.22
CA VAL A 103 -1.68 -10.66 -10.95
C VAL A 103 -3.19 -10.73 -10.70
N GLN A 104 -3.78 -9.59 -10.38
CA GLN A 104 -5.21 -9.47 -10.12
C GLN A 104 -5.90 -9.09 -11.42
N ARG A 105 -6.51 -10.09 -12.07
CA ARG A 105 -7.36 -9.88 -13.24
C ARG A 105 -8.73 -9.36 -12.78
N LEU A 106 -9.05 -8.12 -13.15
CA LEU A 106 -10.38 -7.53 -12.95
C LEU A 106 -10.93 -7.16 -14.32
N ASP A 107 -12.14 -7.65 -14.63
CA ASP A 107 -12.71 -7.62 -15.98
C ASP A 107 -11.74 -8.16 -17.04
N LYS A 108 -11.20 -7.29 -17.90
CA LYS A 108 -10.26 -7.62 -18.98
C LYS A 108 -8.85 -7.08 -18.74
N GLU A 109 -8.57 -6.55 -17.56
CA GLU A 109 -7.32 -5.86 -17.26
C GLU A 109 -6.59 -6.52 -16.09
N ASP A 110 -5.26 -6.50 -16.19
CA ASP A 110 -4.33 -7.13 -15.26
C ASP A 110 -3.70 -6.07 -14.36
N TYR A 111 -3.82 -6.24 -13.05
CA TYR A 111 -3.35 -5.27 -12.06
C TYR A 111 -2.36 -5.89 -11.07
N VAL A 112 -1.44 -5.05 -10.60
CA VAL A 112 -0.55 -5.31 -9.45
C VAL A 112 -0.50 -4.06 -8.56
N ASP A 113 0.25 -4.18 -7.47
CA ASP A 113 0.44 -3.15 -6.46
C ASP A 113 0.66 -1.74 -7.03
N GLY A 114 -0.03 -0.76 -6.45
CA GLY A 114 0.09 0.65 -6.82
C GLY A 114 1.49 1.20 -6.55
N GLY A 115 2.15 0.71 -5.51
CA GLY A 115 3.50 1.04 -5.08
C GLY A 115 4.59 0.74 -6.09
N VAL A 116 4.32 -0.10 -7.11
CA VAL A 116 5.24 -0.31 -8.25
C VAL A 116 5.57 1.01 -8.95
N ALA A 117 4.54 1.85 -9.13
CA ALA A 117 4.68 3.15 -9.77
C ALA A 117 4.42 4.32 -8.80
N THR A 118 3.68 4.12 -7.71
CA THR A 118 3.26 5.17 -6.80
C THR A 118 3.09 4.66 -5.38
N GLU A 119 4.19 4.63 -4.62
CA GLU A 119 4.21 4.20 -3.21
C GLU A 119 3.30 5.05 -2.33
N THR A 120 3.31 6.37 -2.51
CA THR A 120 2.41 7.30 -1.81
C THR A 120 1.73 8.22 -2.82
N PRO A 121 0.48 7.93 -3.25
CA PRO A 121 -0.22 8.74 -4.23
C PRO A 121 -0.66 10.07 -3.62
N PHE A 122 -0.18 11.17 -4.19
CA PHE A 122 -0.60 12.53 -3.83
C PHE A 122 -0.54 13.54 -4.99
N GLU A 123 0.21 13.22 -6.05
CA GLU A 123 0.50 14.15 -7.14
C GLU A 123 -0.75 14.67 -7.83
N GLN A 124 -1.80 13.85 -7.92
CA GLN A 124 -3.06 14.21 -8.56
C GLN A 124 -3.77 15.39 -7.88
N TRP A 125 -3.39 15.74 -6.65
CA TRP A 125 -3.96 16.86 -5.89
C TRP A 125 -3.08 18.12 -5.92
N LEU A 126 -1.88 18.07 -6.50
CA LEU A 126 -0.97 19.22 -6.54
C LEU A 126 -1.58 20.41 -7.28
N ASP A 127 -2.34 20.15 -8.34
CA ASP A 127 -3.00 21.17 -9.16
C ASP A 127 -4.49 21.37 -8.83
N ASP A 128 -5.04 20.61 -7.87
CA ASP A 128 -6.46 20.69 -7.50
C ASP A 128 -6.72 21.93 -6.62
N PRO A 129 -7.47 22.95 -7.09
CA PRO A 129 -7.71 24.17 -6.32
C PRO A 129 -8.61 23.96 -5.10
N SER A 130 -9.38 22.87 -5.04
CA SER A 130 -10.23 22.54 -3.89
C SER A 130 -9.44 21.96 -2.71
N VAL A 131 -8.22 21.49 -2.96
CA VAL A 131 -7.32 20.94 -1.94
C VAL A 131 -6.37 22.05 -1.47
N HIS A 132 -6.54 22.47 -0.22
CA HIS A 132 -5.66 23.46 0.41
C HIS A 132 -4.34 22.84 0.90
N THR A 133 -4.41 21.72 1.63
CA THR A 133 -3.26 21.04 2.23
C THR A 133 -3.26 19.58 1.85
N ILE A 134 -2.10 19.06 1.48
CA ILE A 134 -1.87 17.64 1.25
C ILE A 134 -1.01 17.11 2.38
N LEU A 135 -1.46 16.03 3.01
CA LEU A 135 -0.71 15.34 4.04
C LEU A 135 -0.28 13.97 3.50
N VAL A 136 1.02 13.75 3.43
CA VAL A 136 1.60 12.52 2.88
C VAL A 136 2.24 11.75 4.01
N HIS A 137 1.64 10.63 4.39
CA HIS A 137 2.23 9.71 5.35
C HIS A 137 3.10 8.69 4.60
N HIS A 138 4.40 8.72 4.88
CA HIS A 138 5.39 7.85 4.26
C HIS A 138 6.01 6.94 5.32
N ILE A 139 5.89 5.63 5.12
CA ILE A 139 6.46 4.64 6.04
C ILE A 139 7.82 4.23 5.49
N ARG A 140 8.88 4.53 6.23
CA ARG A 140 10.23 4.11 5.88
C ARG A 140 10.67 2.97 6.76
N HIS A 141 11.42 2.06 6.18
CA HIS A 141 12.07 0.99 6.94
C HIS A 141 13.52 1.38 7.22
N HIS A 142 13.96 1.28 8.47
CA HIS A 142 15.37 1.47 8.83
C HIS A 142 16.23 0.45 8.06
N GLU A 143 17.47 0.79 7.75
CA GLU A 143 18.44 -0.10 7.11
C GLU A 143 18.75 -1.31 8.03
N GLY A 144 17.90 -2.33 7.95
CA GLY A 144 18.17 -3.68 8.43
C GLY A 144 18.75 -4.54 7.31
N ARG A 145 19.20 -5.77 7.64
CA ARG A 145 19.71 -6.74 6.64
C ARG A 145 18.82 -6.75 5.41
N ARG A 146 19.41 -6.59 4.22
CA ARG A 146 18.76 -6.79 2.92
C ARG A 146 17.91 -8.07 2.98
N PHE A 147 16.60 -7.93 2.80
CA PHE A 147 15.65 -9.06 2.90
C PHE A 147 15.96 -10.14 1.87
N LEU A 148 16.38 -9.72 0.67
CA LEU A 148 16.82 -10.62 -0.39
C LEU A 148 18.21 -10.23 -0.88
N PRO A 149 19.08 -11.23 -1.12
CA PRO A 149 20.39 -11.00 -1.68
C PRO A 149 20.34 -10.70 -3.19
N TRP A 150 21.28 -9.89 -3.69
CA TRP A 150 21.32 -9.42 -5.08
C TRP A 150 21.91 -10.42 -6.09
N TRP A 151 22.28 -11.63 -5.66
CA TRP A 151 22.84 -12.66 -6.55
C TRP A 151 21.76 -13.52 -7.25
N ASN A 152 20.48 -13.35 -6.93
CA ASN A 152 19.39 -14.06 -7.59
C ASN A 152 18.40 -13.08 -8.25
N ALA A 153 17.64 -13.58 -9.22
CA ALA A 153 16.73 -12.77 -10.03
C ALA A 153 15.67 -12.05 -9.18
N THR A 154 15.16 -12.68 -8.13
CA THR A 154 14.13 -12.08 -7.26
C THR A 154 14.69 -10.93 -6.43
N GLY A 155 15.89 -11.08 -5.87
CA GLY A 155 16.55 -10.03 -5.10
C GLY A 155 17.03 -8.86 -5.98
N VAL A 156 17.46 -9.13 -7.21
CA VAL A 156 17.73 -8.08 -8.21
C VAL A 156 16.45 -7.33 -8.55
N ALA A 157 15.35 -8.03 -8.88
CA ALA A 157 14.08 -7.40 -9.22
C ALA A 157 13.53 -6.56 -8.06
N ALA A 158 13.57 -7.07 -6.83
CA ALA A 158 13.16 -6.33 -5.63
C ALA A 158 14.03 -5.08 -5.43
N SER A 159 15.35 -5.21 -5.54
CA SER A 159 16.27 -4.06 -5.40
C SER A 159 16.06 -3.01 -6.49
N ALA A 160 15.88 -3.43 -7.75
CA ALA A 160 15.61 -2.54 -8.87
C ALA A 160 14.27 -1.79 -8.67
N HIS A 161 13.25 -2.49 -8.19
CA HIS A 161 11.97 -1.87 -7.83
C HIS A 161 12.15 -0.83 -6.72
N THR A 162 12.86 -1.14 -5.62
CA THR A 162 13.13 -0.17 -4.55
C THR A 162 13.89 1.06 -5.04
N VAL A 163 14.90 0.89 -5.89
CA VAL A 163 15.64 2.01 -6.49
C VAL A 163 14.71 2.88 -7.33
N ALA A 164 13.93 2.27 -8.22
CA ALA A 164 12.98 2.99 -9.07
C ALA A 164 11.91 3.73 -8.27
N ALA A 165 11.33 3.09 -7.25
CA ALA A 165 10.32 3.70 -6.38
C ALA A 165 10.88 4.89 -5.60
N THR A 166 12.11 4.75 -5.05
CA THR A 166 12.80 5.82 -4.33
C THR A 166 13.06 7.02 -5.24
N GLU A 167 13.64 6.80 -6.42
CA GLU A 167 13.91 7.86 -7.40
C GLU A 167 12.63 8.57 -7.85
N LEU A 168 11.58 7.79 -8.10
CA LEU A 168 10.30 8.35 -8.49
C LEU A 168 9.72 9.20 -7.36
N PHE A 169 9.68 8.69 -6.13
CA PHE A 169 9.22 9.44 -4.95
C PHE A 169 10.00 10.75 -4.74
N LEU A 170 11.34 10.73 -4.89
CA LEU A 170 12.16 11.94 -4.80
C LEU A 170 11.77 12.97 -5.86
N LYS A 171 11.53 12.55 -7.11
CA LYS A 171 11.01 13.44 -8.16
C LYS A 171 9.65 14.01 -7.81
N ARG A 172 8.74 13.22 -7.25
CA ARG A 172 7.41 13.70 -6.80
C ARG A 172 7.54 14.77 -5.73
N ARG A 173 8.48 14.61 -4.79
CA ARG A 173 8.76 15.62 -3.75
C ARG A 173 9.28 16.92 -4.35
N GLN A 174 10.12 16.85 -5.38
CA GLN A 174 10.59 18.04 -6.09
C GLN A 174 9.45 18.76 -6.82
N LEU A 175 8.57 18.02 -7.50
CA LEU A 175 7.36 18.57 -8.12
C LEU A 175 6.44 19.21 -7.08
N ALA A 176 6.23 18.55 -5.94
CA ALA A 176 5.47 19.10 -4.82
C ALA A 176 6.03 20.44 -4.33
N ALA A 177 7.35 20.52 -4.13
CA ALA A 177 8.01 21.75 -3.70
C ALA A 177 7.88 22.88 -4.73
N ALA A 178 7.83 22.55 -6.02
CA ALA A 178 7.66 23.51 -7.11
C ALA A 178 6.19 23.93 -7.34
N SER A 179 5.21 23.13 -6.89
CA SER A 179 3.78 23.36 -7.14
C SER A 179 3.18 24.58 -6.41
N GLY A 180 3.85 25.09 -5.38
CA GLY A 180 3.31 26.10 -4.47
C GLY A 180 2.18 25.60 -3.55
N LYS A 181 1.77 24.33 -3.68
CA LYS A 181 0.80 23.67 -2.80
C LYS A 181 1.43 23.39 -1.42
N GLN A 182 0.65 23.51 -0.36
CA GLN A 182 1.11 23.10 0.97
C GLN A 182 1.11 21.57 1.07
N VAL A 183 2.29 20.95 1.00
CA VAL A 183 2.47 19.50 1.16
C VAL A 183 3.28 19.20 2.41
N ILE A 184 2.68 18.47 3.35
CA ILE A 184 3.28 18.09 4.62
C ILE A 184 3.60 16.59 4.58
N PHE A 185 4.90 16.27 4.60
CA PHE A 185 5.36 14.89 4.67
C PHE A 185 5.53 14.47 6.12
N LEU A 186 4.88 13.38 6.51
CA LEU A 186 5.04 12.71 7.79
C LEU A 186 5.74 11.39 7.57
N GLU A 187 6.85 11.18 8.27
CA GLU A 187 7.61 9.94 8.15
C GLU A 187 7.44 9.08 9.41
N THR A 188 7.03 7.83 9.23
CA THR A 188 7.11 6.81 10.29
C THR A 188 8.25 5.87 9.97
N GLN A 189 9.22 5.75 10.87
CA GLN A 189 10.29 4.79 10.72
C GLN A 189 9.95 3.49 11.43
N THR A 190 10.11 2.37 10.73
CA THR A 190 9.77 1.04 11.24
C THR A 190 10.85 0.02 10.91
N ILE A 191 10.87 -1.12 11.57
CA ILE A 191 11.58 -2.30 11.03
C ILE A 191 10.78 -2.85 9.85
N HIS A 192 11.44 -3.51 8.89
CA HIS A 192 10.71 -4.16 7.81
C HIS A 192 9.77 -5.23 8.39
N PRO A 193 8.45 -5.16 8.12
CA PRO A 193 7.52 -6.19 8.58
C PRO A 193 7.83 -7.49 7.82
N GLY A 194 8.36 -8.49 8.53
CA GLY A 194 8.45 -9.83 7.95
C GLY A 194 7.04 -10.42 7.77
N ILE A 195 6.87 -11.33 6.81
CA ILE A 195 5.58 -11.97 6.45
C ILE A 195 4.90 -12.67 7.66
N PHE A 196 5.64 -12.96 8.73
CA PHE A 196 5.17 -13.70 9.92
C PHE A 196 5.47 -13.01 11.26
N GLN A 197 5.81 -11.71 11.26
CA GLN A 197 6.21 -11.03 12.49
C GLN A 197 5.04 -10.38 13.25
N TRP A 198 3.99 -11.14 13.52
CA TRP A 198 2.86 -10.73 14.39
C TRP A 198 3.27 -10.18 15.77
N LYS A 199 4.41 -10.62 16.33
CA LYS A 199 4.95 -10.13 17.60
C LYS A 199 5.44 -8.69 17.53
N THR A 200 5.81 -8.20 16.35
CA THR A 200 6.26 -6.82 16.15
C THR A 200 5.15 -5.91 15.62
N ALA A 201 4.01 -6.47 15.20
CA ALA A 201 2.90 -5.71 14.64
C ALA A 201 2.38 -4.60 15.58
N ARG A 202 2.35 -4.84 16.90
CA ARG A 202 1.97 -3.81 17.88
C ARG A 202 2.94 -2.62 17.88
N ASN A 203 4.24 -2.88 17.80
CA ASN A 203 5.26 -1.83 17.72
C ASN A 203 5.13 -1.01 16.42
N LEU A 204 4.69 -1.64 15.32
CA LEU A 204 4.43 -0.95 14.05
C LEU A 204 3.23 -0.02 14.15
N ILE A 205 2.15 -0.48 14.80
CA ILE A 205 0.94 0.33 15.06
C ILE A 205 1.29 1.51 15.96
N GLU A 206 2.04 1.27 17.03
CA GLU A 206 2.49 2.30 17.97
C GLU A 206 3.39 3.35 17.28
N ALA A 207 4.31 2.94 16.41
CA ALA A 207 5.13 3.86 15.63
C ALA A 207 4.27 4.79 14.76
N GLY A 208 3.24 4.26 14.10
CA GLY A 208 2.29 5.05 13.33
C GLY A 208 1.48 6.02 14.22
N ALA A 209 1.03 5.55 15.38
CA ALA A 209 0.31 6.37 16.36
C ALA A 209 1.16 7.53 16.89
N LEU A 210 2.47 7.32 17.11
CA LEU A 210 3.40 8.38 17.52
C LEU A 210 3.57 9.45 16.44
N THR A 211 3.74 9.05 15.18
CA THR A 211 3.77 10.00 14.05
C THR A 211 2.46 10.78 13.95
N ALA A 212 1.32 10.11 14.14
CA ALA A 212 0.01 10.74 14.13
C ALA A 212 -0.20 11.70 15.32
N ALA A 213 0.29 11.38 16.52
CA ALA A 213 0.20 12.27 17.68
C ALA A 213 0.97 13.59 17.45
N GLY A 214 2.11 13.51 16.74
CA GLY A 214 2.90 14.67 16.32
C GLY A 214 2.13 15.67 15.45
N LEU A 215 1.10 15.24 14.72
CA LEU A 215 0.28 16.14 13.89
C LEU A 215 -0.45 17.22 14.69
N SER A 216 -0.90 16.91 15.91
CA SER A 216 -1.64 17.88 16.73
C SER A 216 -0.79 19.10 17.13
N SER A 217 0.54 18.98 17.04
CA SER A 217 1.50 20.06 17.26
C SER A 217 1.82 20.90 16.02
N LEU A 218 1.38 20.48 14.82
CA LEU A 218 1.54 21.27 13.60
C LEU A 218 0.54 22.43 13.63
N ARG A 219 1.04 23.66 13.77
CA ARG A 219 0.20 24.87 13.66
C ARG A 219 -0.28 25.05 12.22
N ARG A 220 -1.54 25.46 12.06
CA ARG A 220 -2.00 26.02 10.79
C ARG A 220 -1.20 27.28 10.46
N PRO A 221 -1.01 27.62 9.18
CA PRO A 221 -0.32 28.85 8.78
C PRO A 221 -1.02 30.14 9.29
N ASP A 222 -2.27 30.06 9.73
CA ASP A 222 -3.02 31.16 10.39
C ASP A 222 -2.79 31.25 11.92
N GLY A 223 -1.97 30.37 12.50
CA GLY A 223 -1.65 30.34 13.93
C GLY A 223 -2.66 29.59 14.80
N SER A 224 -3.72 29.02 14.25
CA SER A 224 -4.67 28.19 15.00
C SER A 224 -4.21 26.73 15.13
N SER A 225 -4.55 26.09 16.26
CA SER A 225 -4.26 24.67 16.49
C SER A 225 -5.20 23.78 15.67
N THR A 226 -4.69 22.69 15.10
CA THR A 226 -5.50 21.61 14.53
C THR A 226 -6.05 20.71 15.62
N VAL A 227 -7.05 21.20 16.37
CA VAL A 227 -8.02 20.37 17.12
C VAL A 227 -9.37 21.04 17.01
#